data_AF-A0AAE1B960-F1
#
_entry.id   AF-A0AAE1B960-F1
#
_cell.length_a   1.000
_cell.length_b   1.000
_cell.length_c   1.000
_cell.angle_alpha   90.00
_cell.angle_beta   90.00
_cell.angle_gamma   90.00
#
_symmetry.space_group_name_H-M   'P 1'
#
loop_
_entity.id
_entity.type
_entity.pdbx_description
1 polymer ?
#
loop_
_entity_poly.entity_id
_entity_poly.type
_entity_poly.pdbx_seq_one_letter_code
_entity_poly.pdbx_strand_id
1 'polypeptide(L)'
;MEDCTATTKTVYFAIKRLDQNEEEPSVVLPVALGEDDKVPEVTQIVRDKLGINSSDLILRLRNFRGSLIPMNGKVTQLSNTHSRPLVLEVVRHFQSVQPNPISFELTQYAEPLTRKLQDVEDRISLLEDSIGNIHLNRKDKVHQEISKLENTVNFLRKRIEEAELIEWNGMFVKNPLW
;
A
#
# COMPACT_ATOMS: atom_id res chain seq x y z
N MET A 1 4.16 44.49 32.56
CA MET A 1 2.94 43.89 31.98
C MET A 1 3.02 44.24 30.51
N GLU A 2 3.60 43.35 29.71
CA GLU A 2 3.78 43.57 28.28
C GLU A 2 2.48 43.19 27.58
N ASP A 3 1.81 44.18 27.01
CA ASP A 3 0.73 43.99 26.05
C ASP A 3 1.34 43.42 24.76
N CYS A 4 1.31 42.09 24.61
CA CYS A 4 1.56 41.45 23.33
C CYS A 4 0.42 41.81 22.37
N THR A 5 0.62 42.83 21.54
CA THR A 5 -0.27 43.12 20.42
C THR A 5 -0.20 41.97 19.43
N ALA A 6 -1.18 41.06 19.49
CA ALA A 6 -1.30 39.98 18.51
C ALA A 6 -1.46 40.60 17.10
N THR A 7 -0.53 40.30 16.20
CA THR A 7 -0.59 40.75 14.81
C THR A 7 -1.75 40.05 14.10
N THR A 8 -2.90 40.72 14.02
CA THR A 8 -4.06 40.19 13.31
C THR A 8 -3.97 40.47 11.81
N LYS A 9 -4.17 39.46 10.97
CA LYS A 9 -4.24 39.59 9.51
C LYS A 9 -5.65 39.24 9.01
N THR A 10 -6.09 39.95 7.97
CA THR A 10 -7.39 39.71 7.34
C THR A 10 -7.28 38.61 6.30
N VAL A 11 -8.09 37.57 6.47
CA VAL A 11 -8.19 36.38 5.61
C VAL A 11 -9.58 36.38 4.97
N TYR A 12 -9.66 36.09 3.66
CA TYR A 12 -10.93 36.06 2.93
C TYR A 12 -11.39 34.63 2.69
N PHE A 13 -12.64 34.33 3.03
CA PHE A 13 -13.27 33.03 2.83
C PHE A 13 -14.46 33.12 1.88
N ALA A 14 -14.41 32.40 0.77
CA ALA A 14 -15.57 32.18 -0.10
C ALA A 14 -16.44 31.09 0.52
N ILE A 15 -17.64 31.45 0.95
CA ILE A 15 -18.57 30.54 1.64
C ILE A 15 -19.30 29.70 0.61
N LYS A 16 -19.31 28.37 0.82
CA LYS A 16 -20.09 27.41 0.04
C LYS A 16 -21.02 26.62 0.98
N ARG A 17 -22.33 26.89 0.94
CA ARG A 17 -23.33 26.22 1.80
C ARG A 17 -23.80 24.92 1.16
N LEU A 18 -23.04 23.85 1.35
CA LEU A 18 -23.45 22.52 0.89
C LEU A 18 -24.68 22.00 1.66
N ASP A 19 -24.91 22.47 2.88
CA ASP A 19 -26.11 22.15 3.68
C ASP A 19 -27.43 22.69 3.10
N GLN A 20 -27.33 23.66 2.18
CA GLN A 20 -28.43 24.27 1.43
C GLN A 20 -28.40 23.92 -0.07
N ASN A 21 -27.53 22.98 -0.47
CA ASN A 21 -27.30 22.59 -1.87
C ASN A 21 -26.83 23.76 -2.77
N GLU A 22 -26.03 24.69 -2.23
CA GLU A 22 -25.35 25.69 -3.07
C GLU A 22 -24.17 25.06 -3.84
N GLU A 23 -24.25 25.08 -5.17
CA GLU A 23 -23.17 24.58 -6.04
C GLU A 23 -21.99 25.56 -6.14
N GLU A 24 -22.27 26.86 -6.11
CA GLU A 24 -21.28 27.93 -6.22
C GLU A 24 -21.09 28.68 -4.89
N PRO A 25 -19.88 29.22 -4.63
CA PRO A 25 -19.66 30.01 -3.44
C PRO A 25 -20.42 31.34 -3.53
N SER A 26 -21.22 31.64 -2.51
CA SER A 26 -22.19 32.74 -2.52
C SER A 26 -21.58 34.09 -2.10
N VAL A 27 -20.73 34.11 -1.06
CA VAL A 27 -20.20 35.36 -0.48
C VAL A 27 -18.75 35.21 -0.04
N VAL A 28 -17.94 36.25 -0.23
CA VAL A 28 -16.59 36.36 0.34
C VAL A 28 -16.64 37.07 1.69
N LEU A 29 -16.28 36.35 2.76
CA LEU A 29 -16.27 36.84 4.12
C LEU A 29 -14.84 37.21 4.58
N PRO A 30 -14.59 38.48 4.96
CA PRO A 30 -13.33 38.87 5.58
C PRO A 30 -13.33 38.51 7.08
N VAL A 31 -12.29 37.81 7.54
CA VAL A 31 -12.10 37.39 8.93
C VAL A 31 -10.72 37.81 9.40
N ALA A 32 -10.65 38.49 10.55
CA ALA A 32 -9.39 38.84 11.17
C ALA A 32 -8.93 37.66 12.05
N LEU A 33 -7.75 37.13 11.78
CA LEU A 33 -7.16 35.99 12.50
C LEU A 33 -5.75 36.36 12.97
N GLY A 34 -5.36 35.87 14.14
CA GLY A 34 -3.98 35.89 14.61
C GLY A 34 -3.15 34.76 14.00
N GLU A 35 -1.83 34.93 13.91
CA GLU A 35 -0.95 33.92 13.31
C GLU A 35 -0.85 32.64 14.15
N ASP A 36 -0.98 32.77 15.48
CA ASP A 36 -0.87 31.68 16.45
C ASP A 36 -2.22 31.11 16.93
N ASP A 37 -3.33 31.57 16.33
CA ASP A 37 -4.67 31.12 16.72
C ASP A 37 -4.83 29.61 16.50
N LYS A 38 -5.38 28.93 17.52
CA LYS A 38 -5.62 27.49 17.44
C LYS A 38 -6.91 27.21 16.66
N VAL A 39 -7.02 25.97 16.16
CA VAL A 39 -8.21 25.51 15.43
C VAL A 39 -9.55 25.84 16.09
N PRO A 40 -9.77 25.59 17.41
CA PRO A 40 -11.06 25.91 18.03
C PRO A 40 -11.36 27.40 18.05
N GLU A 41 -10.35 28.25 18.25
CA GLU A 41 -10.50 29.71 18.30
C GLU A 41 -10.88 30.26 16.92
N VAL A 42 -10.14 29.87 15.88
CA VAL A 42 -10.46 30.23 14.48
C VAL A 42 -11.84 29.73 14.09
N THR A 43 -12.19 28.50 14.46
CA THR A 43 -13.50 27.91 14.17
C THR A 43 -14.62 28.70 14.83
N GLN A 44 -14.44 29.13 16.08
CA GLN A 44 -15.42 29.93 16.80
C GLN A 44 -15.61 31.30 16.16
N ILE A 45 -14.51 32.02 15.87
CA ILE A 45 -14.53 33.33 15.20
C ILE A 45 -15.30 33.24 13.87
N VAL A 46 -15.04 32.18 13.08
CA VAL A 46 -15.71 31.96 11.81
C VAL A 46 -17.19 31.63 12.01
N ARG A 47 -17.54 30.77 12.99
CA ARG A 47 -18.95 30.46 13.32
C ARG A 47 -19.72 31.70 13.75
N ASP A 48 -19.14 32.51 14.62
CA ASP A 48 -19.75 33.74 15.12
C ASP A 48 -20.02 34.72 13.98
N LYS A 49 -19.07 34.88 13.05
CA LYS A 49 -19.25 35.72 11.86
C LYS A 49 -20.28 35.19 10.87
N LEU A 50 -20.40 33.86 10.72
CA LEU A 50 -21.44 33.27 9.87
C LEU A 50 -22.80 33.14 10.57
N GLY A 51 -22.89 33.40 11.87
CA GLY A 51 -24.11 33.19 12.66
C GLY A 51 -24.52 31.72 12.78
N ILE A 52 -23.55 30.78 12.73
CA ILE A 52 -23.82 29.34 12.74
C ILE A 52 -23.61 28.78 14.16
N ASN A 53 -24.72 28.61 14.89
CA ASN A 53 -24.72 28.07 16.25
C ASN A 53 -25.09 26.58 16.34
N SER A 54 -25.43 25.95 15.22
CA SER A 54 -25.82 24.53 15.20
C SER A 54 -24.60 23.59 15.28
N SER A 55 -24.66 22.61 16.20
CA SER A 55 -23.66 21.54 16.34
C SER A 55 -23.55 20.63 15.11
N ASP A 56 -24.63 20.55 14.32
CA ASP A 56 -24.77 19.59 13.24
C ASP A 56 -24.00 20.01 11.97
N LEU A 57 -23.47 21.23 11.96
CA LEU A 57 -22.70 21.80 10.87
C LEU A 57 -21.19 21.74 11.15
N ILE A 58 -20.48 21.21 10.16
CA ILE A 58 -19.02 21.10 10.11
C ILE A 58 -18.52 22.12 9.09
N LEU A 59 -17.42 22.80 9.45
CA LEU A 59 -16.72 23.69 8.54
C LEU A 59 -15.50 22.98 7.96
N ARG A 60 -15.38 22.95 6.63
CA ARG A 60 -14.23 22.41 5.90
C ARG A 60 -13.57 23.52 5.10
N LEU A 61 -12.28 23.74 5.34
CA LEU A 61 -11.52 24.76 4.62
C LEU A 61 -10.73 24.12 3.48
N ARG A 62 -10.86 24.67 2.28
CA ARG A 62 -10.14 24.24 1.08
C ARG A 62 -9.32 25.35 0.47
N ASN A 63 -8.18 24.98 -0.10
CA ASN A 63 -7.37 25.88 -0.92
C ASN A 63 -7.96 26.04 -2.34
N PHE A 64 -7.32 26.87 -3.16
CA PHE A 64 -7.72 27.10 -4.56
C PHE A 64 -7.68 25.83 -5.44
N ARG A 65 -6.90 24.81 -5.06
CA ARG A 65 -6.82 23.52 -5.76
C ARG A 65 -7.91 22.54 -5.30
N GLY A 66 -8.78 22.94 -4.37
CA GLY A 66 -9.78 22.07 -3.77
C GLY A 66 -9.24 21.10 -2.73
N SER A 67 -7.97 21.21 -2.30
CA SER A 67 -7.41 20.37 -1.24
C SER A 67 -7.84 20.88 0.14
N LEU A 68 -8.15 19.97 1.05
CA LEU A 68 -8.50 20.29 2.43
C LEU A 68 -7.26 20.83 3.17
N ILE A 69 -7.42 21.95 3.87
CA ILE A 69 -6.35 22.57 4.68
C ILE A 69 -6.83 22.77 6.13
N PRO A 70 -5.91 22.75 7.12
CA PRO A 70 -6.26 23.03 8.50
C PRO A 70 -6.78 24.46 8.69
N MET A 71 -7.81 24.61 9.52
CA MET A 71 -8.38 25.91 9.89
C MET A 71 -7.69 26.45 11.14
N ASN A 72 -6.44 26.91 11.02
CA ASN A 72 -5.67 27.49 12.13
C ASN A 72 -5.08 28.86 11.73
N GLY A 73 -4.44 29.55 12.67
CA GLY A 73 -3.82 30.86 12.45
C GLY A 73 -2.77 30.88 11.34
N LYS A 74 -2.14 29.75 11.00
CA LYS A 74 -1.19 29.64 9.86
C LYS A 74 -1.83 29.92 8.50
N VAL A 75 -3.16 29.93 8.42
CA VAL A 75 -3.89 30.36 7.23
C VAL A 75 -3.56 31.82 6.87
N THR A 76 -3.18 32.65 7.83
CA THR A 76 -2.71 34.03 7.61
C THR A 76 -1.39 34.14 6.84
N GLN A 77 -0.62 33.04 6.74
CA GLN A 77 0.65 32.98 6.00
C GLN A 77 0.45 32.62 4.52
N LEU A 78 -0.74 32.11 4.15
CA LEU A 78 -1.08 31.79 2.78
C LEU A 78 -1.36 33.09 1.99
N SER A 79 -1.03 33.09 0.70
CA SER A 79 -1.38 34.18 -0.22
C SER A 79 -2.89 34.22 -0.47
N ASN A 80 -3.64 34.74 0.51
CA ASN A 80 -5.08 34.93 0.47
C ASN A 80 -5.38 36.39 0.12
N THR A 81 -6.08 36.60 -0.99
CA THR A 81 -6.55 37.92 -1.41
C THR A 81 -8.05 37.85 -1.69
N HIS A 82 -8.72 39.00 -1.70
CA HIS A 82 -10.14 39.08 -2.08
C HIS A 82 -10.43 38.45 -3.46
N SER A 83 -9.49 38.50 -4.40
CA SER A 83 -9.58 37.88 -5.73
C SER A 83 -9.30 36.38 -5.76
N ARG A 84 -8.66 35.85 -4.71
CA ARG A 84 -8.35 34.41 -4.55
C ARG A 84 -8.64 33.99 -3.11
N PRO A 85 -9.93 34.01 -2.69
CA PRO A 85 -10.32 33.62 -1.35
C PRO A 85 -10.18 32.10 -1.17
N LEU A 86 -10.00 31.67 0.08
CA LEU A 86 -10.06 30.25 0.43
C LEU A 86 -11.51 29.80 0.47
N VAL A 87 -11.80 28.56 0.08
CA VAL A 87 -13.17 28.06 0.04
C VAL A 87 -13.52 27.46 1.39
N LEU A 88 -14.55 28.01 2.05
CA LEU A 88 -15.10 27.50 3.30
C LEU A 88 -16.42 26.78 3.01
N GLU A 89 -16.37 25.45 3.04
CA GLU A 89 -17.55 24.60 2.87
C GLU A 89 -18.26 24.40 4.21
N VAL A 90 -19.55 24.70 4.24
CA VAL A 90 -20.44 24.40 5.38
C VAL A 90 -21.23 23.14 5.03
N VAL A 91 -20.99 22.07 5.79
CA VAL A 91 -21.48 20.71 5.50
C VAL A 91 -22.21 20.16 6.72
N ARG A 92 -23.26 19.35 6.53
CA ARG A 92 -23.87 18.60 7.64
C ARG A 92 -22.99 17.43 8.05
N HIS A 93 -23.05 17.04 9.34
CA HIS A 93 -22.32 15.88 9.85
C HIS A 93 -22.61 14.60 9.05
N PHE A 94 -23.87 14.42 8.67
CA PHE A 94 -24.32 13.37 7.77
C PHE A 94 -24.93 14.03 6.53
N GLN A 95 -24.16 14.11 5.45
CA GLN A 95 -24.64 14.56 4.15
C GLN A 95 -24.44 13.46 3.12
N SER A 96 -25.55 13.01 2.52
CA SER A 96 -25.51 12.11 1.36
C SER A 96 -25.03 12.92 0.16
N VAL A 97 -23.76 12.75 -0.21
CA VAL A 97 -23.19 13.34 -1.42
C VAL A 97 -23.33 12.31 -2.54
N GLN A 98 -23.87 12.73 -3.70
CA GLN A 98 -23.83 11.84 -4.87
C GLN A 98 -22.37 11.65 -5.29
N PRO A 99 -21.90 10.40 -5.43
CA PRO A 99 -20.54 10.16 -5.89
C PRO A 99 -20.36 10.79 -7.26
N ASN A 100 -19.24 11.48 -7.46
CA ASN A 100 -18.88 11.95 -8.80
C ASN A 100 -18.84 10.75 -9.75
N PRO A 101 -19.36 10.90 -10.98
CA PRO A 101 -19.27 9.84 -11.98
C PRO A 101 -17.80 9.43 -12.13
N ILE A 102 -17.57 8.12 -12.11
CA ILE A 102 -16.23 7.52 -12.18
C ILE A 102 -15.55 8.06 -13.44
N SER A 103 -14.46 8.81 -13.27
CA SER A 103 -13.71 9.42 -14.38
C SER A 103 -12.81 8.42 -15.12
N PHE A 104 -13.02 7.12 -14.91
CA PHE A 104 -12.18 6.04 -15.40
C PHE A 104 -13.03 5.09 -16.24
N GLU A 105 -12.63 4.90 -17.50
CA GLU A 105 -13.27 3.95 -18.38
C GLU A 105 -13.03 2.52 -17.86
N LEU A 106 -14.11 1.77 -17.66
CA LEU A 106 -14.10 0.36 -17.21
C LEU A 106 -13.26 -0.57 -18.11
N THR A 107 -12.90 -0.13 -19.31
CA THR A 107 -11.99 -0.80 -20.25
C THR A 107 -10.63 -1.11 -19.62
N GLN A 108 -10.13 -0.27 -18.70
CA GLN A 108 -8.83 -0.49 -18.06
C GLN A 108 -8.82 -1.60 -16.99
N TYR A 109 -9.99 -2.08 -16.54
CA TYR A 109 -10.09 -3.25 -15.65
C TYR A 109 -10.10 -4.58 -16.41
N ALA A 110 -10.43 -4.57 -17.71
CA ALA A 110 -10.45 -5.78 -18.52
C ALA A 110 -9.04 -6.32 -18.76
N GLU A 111 -8.06 -5.44 -19.03
CA GLU A 111 -6.68 -5.86 -19.33
C GLU A 111 -5.95 -6.58 -18.18
N PRO A 112 -6.00 -6.11 -16.92
CA PRO A 112 -5.42 -6.86 -15.81
C PRO A 112 -6.07 -8.22 -15.61
N LEU A 113 -7.38 -8.32 -15.87
CA LEU A 113 -8.15 -9.54 -15.68
C LEU A 113 -7.86 -10.57 -16.77
N THR A 114 -7.73 -10.14 -18.03
CA THR A 114 -7.29 -11.03 -19.12
C THR A 114 -5.87 -11.53 -18.91
N ARG A 115 -4.94 -10.69 -18.43
CA ARG A 115 -3.58 -11.14 -18.07
C ARG A 115 -3.58 -12.18 -16.95
N LYS A 116 -4.45 -12.03 -15.95
CA LYS A 116 -4.59 -13.01 -14.86
C LYS A 116 -5.15 -14.34 -15.36
N LEU A 117 -6.08 -14.31 -16.32
CA LEU A 117 -6.60 -15.53 -16.94
C LEU A 117 -5.52 -16.25 -17.76
N GLN A 118 -4.73 -15.51 -18.54
CA GLN A 118 -3.62 -16.08 -19.30
C GLN A 118 -2.58 -16.74 -18.39
N ASP A 119 -2.21 -16.09 -17.28
CA ASP A 119 -1.27 -16.65 -16.29
C ASP A 119 -1.77 -17.97 -15.70
N VAL A 120 -3.09 -18.09 -15.47
CA VAL A 120 -3.69 -19.34 -14.98
C VAL A 120 -3.65 -20.42 -16.05
N GLU A 121 -3.95 -20.08 -17.30
CA GLU A 121 -3.91 -21.01 -18.43
C GLU A 121 -2.50 -21.57 -18.65
N ASP A 122 -1.48 -20.71 -18.68
CA ASP A 122 -0.08 -21.11 -18.85
C ASP A 122 0.37 -22.06 -17.73
N ARG A 123 -0.06 -21.81 -16.49
CA ARG A 123 0.24 -22.68 -15.34
C ARG A 123 -0.45 -24.04 -15.44
N ILE A 124 -1.67 -24.09 -15.97
CA ILE A 124 -2.38 -25.35 -16.21
C ILE A 124 -1.64 -26.17 -17.27
N SER A 125 -1.25 -25.55 -18.39
CA SER A 125 -0.50 -26.25 -19.44
C SER A 125 0.84 -26.82 -18.93
N LEU A 126 1.58 -26.05 -18.13
CA LEU A 126 2.83 -26.54 -17.50
C LEU A 126 2.59 -27.72 -16.56
N LEU A 127 1.46 -27.73 -15.84
CA LEU A 127 1.10 -28.84 -14.97
C LEU A 127 0.72 -30.09 -15.79
N GLU A 128 -0.04 -29.93 -16.87
CA GLU A 128 -0.42 -31.02 -17.75
C GLU A 128 0.82 -31.69 -18.40
N ASP A 129 1.75 -30.87 -18.90
CA ASP A 129 3.03 -31.34 -19.43
C ASP A 129 3.86 -32.05 -18.36
N SER A 130 3.92 -31.50 -17.15
CA SER A 130 4.64 -32.12 -16.04
C SER A 130 4.04 -33.48 -15.69
N ILE A 131 2.72 -33.56 -15.56
CA ILE A 131 1.99 -34.79 -15.20
C ILE A 131 2.23 -35.89 -16.23
N GLY A 132 2.18 -35.56 -17.52
CA GLY A 132 2.48 -36.52 -18.59
C GLY A 132 3.87 -37.15 -18.45
N ASN A 133 4.84 -36.37 -17.96
CA ASN A 133 6.24 -36.80 -17.85
C ASN A 133 6.61 -37.40 -16.48
N ILE A 134 5.77 -37.26 -15.43
CA ILE A 134 6.07 -37.78 -14.08
C ILE A 134 6.31 -39.30 -14.08
N HIS A 135 5.51 -40.06 -14.84
CA HIS A 135 5.63 -41.51 -14.88
C HIS A 135 6.93 -41.97 -15.56
N LEU A 136 7.33 -41.31 -16.64
CA LEU A 136 8.61 -41.54 -17.33
C LEU A 136 9.79 -41.20 -16.42
N ASN A 137 9.79 -40.00 -15.83
CA ASN A 137 10.84 -39.56 -14.91
C ASN A 137 10.99 -40.48 -13.71
N ARG A 138 9.88 -41.02 -13.18
CA ARG A 138 9.90 -41.99 -12.08
C ARG A 138 10.51 -43.32 -12.51
N LYS A 139 10.19 -43.81 -13.70
CA LYS A 139 10.76 -45.04 -14.27
C LYS A 139 12.27 -44.90 -14.47
N ASP A 140 12.72 -43.78 -15.04
CA ASP A 140 14.14 -43.51 -15.27
C ASP A 140 14.92 -43.42 -13.95
N LYS A 141 14.34 -42.75 -12.93
CA LYS A 141 14.93 -42.67 -11.60
C LYS A 141 15.07 -44.04 -10.94
N VAL A 142 14.03 -44.89 -11.03
CA VAL A 142 14.10 -46.26 -10.50
C VAL A 142 15.18 -47.06 -11.23
N HIS A 143 15.27 -46.93 -12.56
CA HIS A 143 16.29 -47.62 -13.34
C HIS A 143 17.71 -47.20 -12.93
N GLN A 144 17.96 -45.90 -12.75
CA GLN A 144 19.24 -45.40 -12.27
C GLN A 144 19.61 -45.94 -10.89
N GLU A 145 18.66 -46.00 -9.95
CA GLU A 145 18.91 -46.53 -8.61
C GLU A 145 19.19 -48.04 -8.64
N ILE A 146 18.48 -48.80 -9.49
CA ILE A 146 18.77 -50.23 -9.70
C ILE A 146 20.20 -50.43 -10.23
N SER A 147 20.62 -49.66 -11.24
CA SER A 147 21.98 -49.76 -11.78
C SER A 147 23.06 -49.40 -10.76
N LYS A 148 22.82 -48.42 -9.88
CA LYS A 148 23.73 -48.12 -8.77
C LYS A 148 23.82 -49.27 -7.77
N LEU A 149 22.69 -49.89 -7.45
CA LEU A 149 22.62 -51.08 -6.59
C LEU A 149 23.38 -52.26 -7.21
N GLU A 150 23.20 -52.53 -8.49
CA GLU A 150 23.95 -53.58 -9.20
C GLU A 150 25.46 -53.32 -9.15
N ASN A 151 25.90 -52.09 -9.42
CA ASN A 151 27.31 -51.73 -9.36
C ASN A 151 27.92 -51.90 -7.97
N THR A 152 27.19 -51.51 -6.93
CA THR A 152 27.65 -51.65 -5.53
C THR A 152 27.68 -53.11 -5.10
N VAL A 153 26.67 -53.91 -5.45
CA VAL A 153 26.66 -55.35 -5.18
C VAL A 153 27.81 -56.06 -5.90
N ASN A 154 28.05 -55.73 -7.17
CA ASN A 154 29.16 -56.31 -7.95
C ASN A 154 30.51 -55.95 -7.34
N PHE A 155 30.70 -54.70 -6.90
CA PHE A 155 31.90 -54.28 -6.20
C PHE A 155 32.13 -55.06 -4.90
N LEU A 156 31.08 -55.19 -4.07
CA LEU A 156 31.16 -55.92 -2.81
C LEU A 156 31.44 -57.40 -3.03
N ARG A 157 30.78 -58.02 -4.01
CA ARG A 157 31.02 -59.41 -4.40
C ARG A 157 32.49 -59.64 -4.75
N LYS A 158 33.06 -58.78 -5.59
CA LYS A 158 34.48 -58.86 -5.96
C LYS A 158 35.41 -58.76 -4.74
N ARG A 159 35.11 -57.85 -3.80
CA ARG A 159 35.89 -57.69 -2.56
C ARG A 159 35.79 -58.91 -1.64
N ILE A 160 34.63 -59.57 -1.58
CA ILE A 160 34.45 -60.82 -0.83
C ILE A 160 35.27 -61.94 -1.47
N GLU A 161 35.18 -62.11 -2.79
CA GLU A 161 35.95 -63.12 -3.53
C GLU A 161 37.47 -62.92 -3.33
N GLU A 162 37.95 -61.67 -3.34
CA GLU A 162 39.36 -61.36 -3.06
C GLU A 162 39.74 -61.63 -1.60
N ALA A 163 38.84 -61.39 -0.64
CA ALA A 163 39.08 -61.68 0.77
C ALA A 163 39.10 -63.19 1.07
N GLU A 164 38.27 -63.97 0.38
CA GLU A 164 38.25 -65.44 0.49
C GLU A 164 39.55 -66.09 -0.02
N LEU A 165 40.22 -65.46 -0.99
CA LEU A 165 41.52 -65.91 -1.52
C LEU A 165 42.70 -65.54 -0.62
N ILE A 166 42.51 -64.66 0.36
CA ILE A 166 43.56 -64.25 1.29
C ILE A 166 43.51 -65.18 2.50
N GLU A 167 44.34 -66.22 2.49
CA GLU A 167 44.66 -66.95 3.71
C GLU A 167 45.43 -66.02 4.66
N TRP A 168 44.92 -65.83 5.88
CA TRP A 168 45.61 -65.08 6.91
C TRP A 168 46.83 -65.89 7.35
N ASN A 169 47.96 -65.69 6.67
CA ASN A 169 49.27 -66.21 7.09
C ASN A 169 49.71 -65.44 8.33
N GLY A 170 49.14 -65.83 9.47
CA GLY A 170 49.48 -65.29 10.77
C GLY A 170 50.95 -65.57 11.08
N MET A 171 51.80 -64.57 10.89
CA MET A 171 53.01 -64.43 11.69
C MET A 171 53.46 -62.97 11.65
N PHE A 172 53.52 -62.35 12.83
CA PHE A 172 54.29 -61.12 13.03
C PHE A 172 55.74 -61.41 12.65
N VAL A 173 56.11 -61.19 11.39
CA VAL A 173 57.50 -60.98 11.03
C VAL A 173 57.83 -59.62 11.62
N LYS A 174 58.38 -59.63 12.85
CA LYS A 174 59.08 -58.48 13.40
C LYS A 174 60.11 -58.07 12.36
N ASN A 175 59.85 -56.99 11.61
CA ASN A 175 60.92 -56.32 10.90
C ASN A 175 61.81 -55.69 11.99
N PRO A 176 63.11 -56.06 12.06
CA PRO A 176 64.01 -55.42 12.98
C PRO A 176 64.20 -53.99 12.46
N LEU A 177 63.93 -53.04 13.35
CA LEU A 177 64.51 -51.69 13.42
C LEU A 177 65.21 -51.27 12.12
N TRP A 178 64.60 -50.41 11.30
CA TRP A 178 64.99 -49.00 11.04
C TRP A 178 63.73 -48.23 10.63
#